data_AF-A0A973AAW5-F1
#
_entry.id   AF-A0A973AAW5-F1
#
_cell.length_a   1.000
_cell.length_b   1.000
_cell.length_c   1.000
_cell.angle_alpha   90.00
_cell.angle_beta   90.00
_cell.angle_gamma   90.00
#
_symmetry.space_group_name_H-M   'P 1'
#
loop_
_entity.id
_entity.type
_entity.pdbx_description
1 polymer ?
#
loop_
_entity_poly.entity_id
_entity_poly.type
_entity_poly.pdbx_seq_one_letter_code
_entity_poly.pdbx_strand_id
1 'polypeptide(L)' 'MNRIKEVLEQKGIKQKWLAEQLGKSYNMVNSYVQNRRQPSLEDLYKIAEILNVQVKELLIERNNLK' A
#
# COMPACT_ATOMS: atom_id res chain seq x y z
N MET A 1 -9.71 -3.60 -5.11
CA MET A 1 -8.27 -3.36 -5.38
C MET A 1 -7.73 -2.42 -4.30
N ASN A 2 -6.41 -2.39 -4.06
CA ASN A 2 -5.81 -1.47 -3.09
C ASN A 2 -5.41 -0.13 -3.75
N ARG A 3 -5.23 0.92 -2.93
CA ARG A 3 -4.86 2.30 -3.34
C ARG A 3 -3.51 2.72 -2.78
N ILE A 4 -2.61 1.77 -2.48
CA ILE A 4 -1.31 2.06 -1.85
C ILE A 4 -0.52 3.06 -2.69
N LYS A 5 -0.59 2.96 -4.03
CA LYS A 5 0.07 3.91 -4.94
C LYS A 5 -0.36 5.36 -4.67
N GLU A 6 -1.67 5.59 -4.61
CA GLU A 6 -2.24 6.92 -4.46
C GLU A 6 -1.88 7.51 -3.09
N VAL A 7 -1.92 6.70 -2.03
CA VAL A 7 -1.53 7.14 -0.69
C VAL A 7 -0.04 7.49 -0.61
N LEU A 8 0.83 6.71 -1.27
CA LEU A 8 2.26 7.02 -1.36
C LEU A 8 2.51 8.33 -2.12
N GLU A 9 1.82 8.54 -3.24
CA GLU A 9 1.93 9.78 -4.03
C GLU A 9 1.44 11.00 -3.24
N GLN A 10 0.30 10.89 -2.56
CA GLN A 10 -0.25 11.97 -1.71
C GLN A 10 0.68 12.37 -0.57
N LYS A 11 1.40 11.40 0.02
CA LYS A 11 2.37 11.65 1.09
C LYS A 11 3.78 11.99 0.58
N GLY A 12 4.04 11.89 -0.72
CA GLY A 12 5.39 12.08 -1.28
C GLY A 12 6.40 11.02 -0.86
N ILE A 13 5.93 9.80 -0.51
CA ILE A 13 6.78 8.72 -0.01
C ILE A 13 7.23 7.81 -1.16
N LYS A 14 8.53 7.49 -1.18
CA LYS A 14 9.09 6.59 -2.19
C LYS A 14 8.79 5.13 -1.85
N GLN A 15 8.48 4.33 -2.87
CA GLN A 15 8.27 2.88 -2.71
C GLN A 15 9.46 2.16 -2.08
N LYS A 16 10.69 2.59 -2.40
CA LYS A 16 11.92 2.05 -1.80
C LYS A 16 11.95 2.23 -0.28
N TRP A 17 11.52 3.40 0.20
CA TRP A 17 11.43 3.67 1.63
C TRP A 17 10.37 2.79 2.30
N LEU A 18 9.18 2.65 1.68
CA LEU A 18 8.16 1.74 2.21
C LEU A 18 8.66 0.29 2.27
N ALA A 19 9.41 -0.16 1.27
CA ALA A 19 9.99 -1.51 1.25
C ALA A 19 10.98 -1.73 2.39
N GLU A 20 11.84 -0.74 2.67
CA GLU A 20 12.76 -0.77 3.81
C GLU A 20 12.00 -0.82 5.15
N GLN A 21 10.97 0.01 5.34
CA GLN A 21 10.17 0.02 6.58
C GLN A 21 9.35 -1.26 6.77
N LEU A 22 8.82 -1.82 5.68
CA LEU A 22 8.02 -3.04 5.71
C LEU A 22 8.88 -4.31 5.82
N GLY A 23 10.21 -4.19 5.69
CA GLY A 23 11.15 -5.32 5.69
C GLY A 23 10.96 -6.25 4.48
N LYS A 24 10.53 -5.72 3.34
CA LYS A 24 10.23 -6.48 2.11
C LYS A 24 11.07 -5.99 0.95
N SER A 25 11.22 -6.85 -0.07
CA SER A 25 11.91 -6.45 -1.30
C SER A 25 11.13 -5.37 -2.04
N TYR A 26 11.85 -4.47 -2.71
CA TYR A 26 11.24 -3.45 -3.57
C TYR A 26 10.25 -4.06 -4.58
N ASN A 27 10.60 -5.21 -5.17
CA ASN A 27 9.76 -5.90 -6.15
C ASN A 27 8.43 -6.38 -5.55
N MET A 28 8.42 -6.79 -4.28
CA MET A 28 7.20 -7.17 -3.57
C MET A 28 6.30 -5.96 -3.34
N VAL A 29 6.85 -4.86 -2.82
CA VAL A 29 6.09 -3.60 -2.63
C VAL A 29 5.59 -3.04 -3.95
N ASN A 30 6.42 -3.02 -4.99
CA ASN A 30 6.02 -2.60 -6.34
C ASN A 30 4.86 -3.46 -6.88
N SER A 31 4.82 -4.75 -6.55
CA SER A 31 3.70 -5.62 -6.94
C SER A 31 2.40 -5.27 -6.22
N TYR A 32 2.47 -4.81 -4.96
CA TYR A 32 1.31 -4.28 -4.22
C TYR A 32 0.82 -2.97 -4.83
N VAL A 33 1.73 -2.03 -5.05
CA VAL A 33 1.45 -0.69 -5.62
C VAL A 33 0.82 -0.78 -7.01
N GLN A 34 1.30 -1.71 -7.85
CA GLN A 34 0.78 -1.94 -9.20
C GLN A 34 -0.45 -2.88 -9.22
N ASN A 35 -0.99 -3.26 -8.05
CA ASN A 35 -2.10 -4.19 -7.90
C ASN A 35 -1.90 -5.57 -8.57
N ARG A 36 -0.67 -5.93 -9.00
CA ARG A 36 -0.33 -7.25 -9.56
C ARG A 36 -0.45 -8.36 -8.52
N ARG A 37 -0.23 -8.01 -7.25
CA ARG A 37 -0.46 -8.87 -6.08
C ARG A 37 -1.12 -8.05 -4.99
N GLN A 38 -2.05 -8.62 -4.25
CA GLN A 38 -2.60 -7.96 -3.07
C GLN A 38 -1.71 -8.24 -1.84
N PRO A 39 -1.51 -7.24 -0.95
CA PRO A 39 -0.88 -7.48 0.33
C PRO A 39 -1.74 -8.41 1.19
N SER A 40 -1.11 -9.14 2.12
CA SER A 40 -1.89 -9.85 3.15
C SER A 40 -2.57 -8.84 4.05
N LEU A 41 -3.55 -9.28 4.85
CA LEU A 41 -4.19 -8.42 5.83
C LEU A 41 -3.17 -7.84 6.83
N GLU A 42 -2.23 -8.68 7.28
CA GLU A 42 -1.13 -8.27 8.16
C GLU A 42 -0.24 -7.20 7.53
N ASP A 43 0.15 -7.39 6.26
CA ASP A 43 0.95 -6.40 5.53
C ASP A 43 0.17 -5.10 5.35
N LEU A 44 -1.14 -5.17 5.10
CA LEU A 44 -1.99 -4.00 4.94
C LEU A 44 -2.05 -3.16 6.25
N TYR A 45 -2.19 -3.81 7.40
CA TYR A 45 -2.13 -3.13 8.70
C TYR A 45 -0.76 -2.51 8.97
N LYS A 46 0.34 -3.23 8.70
CA LYS A 46 1.69 -2.68 8.83
C LYS A 46 1.91 -1.48 7.92
N ILE A 47 1.44 -1.53 6.68
CA ILE A 47 1.53 -0.40 5.75
C ILE A 47 0.72 0.80 6.28
N ALA A 48 -0.48 0.56 6.81
CA ALA A 48 -1.30 1.63 7.39
C ALA A 48 -0.62 2.29 8.61
N GLU A 49 0.02 1.49 9.46
CA GLU A 49 0.80 1.97 10.60
C GLU A 49 2.02 2.78 10.16
N ILE A 50 2.84 2.24 9.25
CA ILE A 50 4.03 2.92 8.69
C ILE A 50 3.66 4.25 8.03
N LEU A 51 2.55 4.28 7.30
CA LEU A 51 2.09 5.46 6.60
C LEU A 51 1.26 6.39 7.50
N ASN A 52 0.95 6.00 8.73
CA ASN A 52 0.07 6.71 9.66
C ASN A 52 -1.27 7.11 9.00
N VAL A 53 -2.01 6.11 8.52
CA VAL A 53 -3.35 6.23 7.92
C VAL A 53 -4.27 5.13 8.42
N GLN A 54 -5.57 5.27 8.23
CA GLN A 54 -6.49 4.18 8.50
C GLN A 54 -6.39 3.10 7.41
N VAL A 55 -6.49 1.82 7.79
CA VAL A 55 -6.39 0.69 6.83
C VAL A 55 -7.40 0.81 5.67
N LYS A 56 -8.57 1.41 5.93
CA LYS A 56 -9.62 1.64 4.94
C LYS A 56 -9.18 2.59 3.81
N GLU A 57 -8.27 3.53 4.10
CA GLU A 57 -7.74 4.48 3.12
C GLU A 57 -6.85 3.79 2.09
N LEU A 58 -6.32 2.60 2.42
CA LEU A 58 -5.53 1.78 1.50
C LEU A 58 -6.41 0.93 0.56
N LEU A 59 -7.74 0.97 0.69
CA LEU A 59 -8.66 0.12 -0.07
C LEU A 59 -9.53 0.96 -1.03
N ILE A 60 -9.84 0.39 -2.20
CA ILE A 60 -10.87 0.93 -3.08
C ILE A 60 -12.23 0.48 -2.55
N GLU A 61 -13.12 1.44 -2.28
CA GLU A 61 -14.51 1.14 -1.93
C GLU A 61 -15.21 0.39 -3.07
N ARG A 62 -15.99 -0.63 -2.70
CA ARG A 62 -16.66 -1.50 -3.67
C ARG A 62 -17.59 -0.74 -4.62
N ASN A 63 -18.17 0.37 -4.17
CA ASN A 63 -19.07 1.22 -4.95
C ASN A 63 -18.35 2.01 -6.07
N ASN A 64 -17.01 2.09 -6.00
CA ASN A 64 -16.17 2.76 -7.00
C ASN A 64 -15.51 1.79 -7.98
N LEU A 65 -15.86 0.49 -7.91
CA LEU A 65 -15.48 -0.50 -8.92
C LEU A 65 -16.48 -0.38 -10.07
N LYS A 66 -16.05 0.20 -11.19
CA LYS A 66 -16.79 0.17 -12.46
C LYS A 66 -16.84 -1.23 -13.03
#